data_AF-A0A2S3HFQ6-F1
#
_entry.id   AF-A0A2S3HFQ6-F1
#
_cell.length_a   1.000
_cell.length_b   1.000
_cell.length_c   1.000
_cell.angle_alpha   90.00
_cell.angle_beta   90.00
_cell.angle_gamma   90.00
#
_symmetry.space_group_name_H-M   'P 1'
#
loop_
_entity.id
_entity.type
_entity.pdbx_description
1 polymer ?
#
loop_
_entity_poly.entity_id
_entity_poly.type
_entity_poly.pdbx_seq_one_letter_code
_entity_poly.pdbx_strand_id
1 'polypeptide(L)'
;MAKVRPILLWPKPFQRFSHTVYKIPAPFALLYHGRLNTRAHLYHRHTKPLDESWCERCHGVLETDEHIFNGCSTVLGVLGRLHICIKGDSFRRSWKIVMATALPEAVHVDMILLILWHIWNGLIFEHQDLSPVDVLRKTLKDINAWSYRYKKLQA
;
A
#
# COMPACT_ATOMS: atom_id res chain seq x y z
N MET A 1 18.58 2.93 -31.06
CA MET A 1 17.64 2.22 -30.16
C MET A 1 17.27 3.15 -29.01
N ALA A 2 16.03 3.65 -28.99
CA ALA A 2 15.59 4.59 -27.96
C ALA A 2 15.54 3.89 -26.59
N LYS A 3 16.26 4.44 -25.61
CA LYS A 3 16.16 4.06 -24.19
C LYS A 3 14.74 4.40 -23.73
N VAL A 4 13.83 3.43 -23.76
CA VAL A 4 12.50 3.59 -23.15
C VAL A 4 12.73 3.87 -21.67
N ARG A 5 12.43 5.08 -21.22
CA ARG A 5 12.51 5.43 -19.80
C ARG A 5 11.53 4.50 -19.07
N PRO A 6 11.96 3.73 -18.06
CA PRO A 6 11.11 2.73 -17.39
C PRO A 6 9.85 3.33 -16.75
N ILE A 7 9.80 4.66 -16.60
CA ILE A 7 8.66 5.45 -16.10
C ILE A 7 7.44 5.36 -17.03
N LEU A 8 7.61 5.19 -18.35
CA LEU A 8 6.49 5.15 -19.32
C LEU A 8 5.63 3.89 -19.24
N LEU A 9 6.11 2.82 -18.61
CA LEU A 9 5.36 1.58 -18.37
C LEU A 9 4.47 1.63 -17.13
N TRP A 10 4.59 2.69 -16.33
CA TRP A 10 3.81 2.83 -15.11
C TRP A 10 2.43 3.40 -15.41
N PRO A 11 1.38 2.91 -14.71
CA PRO A 11 0.11 3.61 -14.68
C PRO A 11 0.34 5.09 -14.32
N LYS A 12 -0.34 6.01 -15.02
CA LYS A 12 -0.24 7.47 -14.84
C LYS A 12 -0.09 7.94 -13.37
N PRO A 13 -0.83 7.41 -12.37
CA PRO A 13 -0.65 7.84 -10.98
C PRO A 13 0.76 7.61 -10.42
N PHE A 14 1.46 6.55 -10.84
CA PHE A 14 2.79 6.23 -10.34
C PHE A 14 3.92 7.00 -11.01
N GLN A 15 3.69 7.54 -12.20
CA GLN A 15 4.68 8.38 -12.89
C GLN A 15 4.99 9.64 -12.08
N ARG A 16 4.04 10.12 -11.27
CA ARG A 16 4.23 11.24 -10.34
C ARG A 16 5.22 10.94 -9.20
N PHE A 17 5.45 9.66 -8.90
CA PHE A 17 6.30 9.20 -7.81
C PHE A 17 7.75 8.89 -8.23
N SER A 18 8.10 8.97 -9.52
CA SER A 18 9.44 8.60 -9.99
C SER A 18 10.56 9.52 -9.48
N HIS A 19 10.22 10.69 -8.95
CA HIS A 19 11.16 11.69 -8.41
C HIS A 19 11.13 11.79 -6.88
N THR A 20 10.43 10.88 -6.18
CA THR A 20 10.31 10.96 -4.72
C THR A 20 11.46 10.23 -4.04
N VAL A 21 11.96 10.80 -2.93
CA VAL A 21 13.00 10.20 -2.07
C VAL A 21 12.60 8.80 -1.58
N TYR A 22 11.29 8.56 -1.47
CA TYR A 22 10.73 7.26 -1.13
C TYR A 22 10.57 6.41 -2.39
N LYS A 23 11.16 5.21 -2.41
CA LYS A 23 11.01 4.18 -3.47
C LYS A 23 9.61 3.54 -3.48
N ILE A 24 8.57 4.34 -3.23
CA ILE A 24 7.16 3.95 -3.19
C ILE A 24 6.69 3.25 -4.48
N PRO A 25 7.13 3.63 -5.70
CA PRO A 25 6.64 2.98 -6.91
C PRO A 25 6.84 1.46 -6.91
N ALA A 26 8.07 0.99 -6.62
CA ALA A 26 8.46 -0.42 -6.81
C ALA A 26 7.54 -1.43 -6.09
N PRO A 27 7.23 -1.27 -4.79
CA PRO A 27 6.23 -2.07 -4.08
C PRO A 27 4.85 -2.09 -4.74
N PHE A 28 4.37 -0.95 -5.22
CA PHE A 28 3.05 -0.87 -5.84
C PHE A 28 2.98 -1.52 -7.21
N ALA A 29 4.08 -1.51 -7.98
CA ALA A 29 4.18 -2.34 -9.17
C ALA A 29 4.13 -3.83 -8.81
N LEU A 30 4.84 -4.25 -7.76
CA LEU A 30 4.76 -5.65 -7.29
C LEU A 30 3.34 -6.01 -6.86
N LEU A 31 2.65 -5.12 -6.14
CA LEU A 31 1.25 -5.30 -5.74
C LEU A 31 0.32 -5.46 -6.94
N TYR A 32 0.45 -4.56 -7.92
CA TYR A 32 -0.33 -4.57 -9.15
C TYR A 32 -0.15 -5.89 -9.92
N HIS A 33 1.08 -6.40 -9.97
CA HIS A 33 1.41 -7.66 -10.65
C HIS A 33 1.19 -8.91 -9.78
N GLY A 34 0.75 -8.80 -8.52
CA GLY A 34 0.62 -9.93 -7.61
C GLY A 34 1.94 -10.63 -7.29
N ARG A 35 3.03 -9.86 -7.26
CA ARG A 35 4.39 -10.32 -6.98
C ARG A 35 4.93 -9.76 -5.67
N LEU A 36 4.04 -9.29 -4.80
CA LEU A 36 4.41 -8.79 -3.48
C LEU A 36 5.03 -9.93 -2.68
N ASN A 37 6.10 -9.65 -1.95
CA ASN A 37 6.71 -10.63 -1.04
C ASN A 37 5.83 -10.75 0.22
N THR A 38 4.80 -11.59 0.16
CA THR A 38 4.04 -12.02 1.34
C THR A 38 4.55 -13.38 1.80
N ARG A 39 4.29 -13.79 3.04
CA ARG A 39 4.75 -15.12 3.48
C ARG A 39 4.12 -16.25 2.68
N ALA A 40 2.84 -16.15 2.30
CA ALA A 40 2.20 -17.11 1.40
C ALA A 40 2.96 -17.24 0.06
N HIS A 41 3.36 -16.12 -0.52
CA HIS A 41 4.10 -16.10 -1.78
C HIS A 41 5.49 -16.72 -1.66
N LEU A 42 6.16 -16.53 -0.50
CA LEU A 42 7.45 -17.17 -0.22
C LEU A 42 7.32 -18.69 0.01
N TYR A 43 6.22 -19.13 0.62
CA TYR A 43 5.89 -20.56 0.76
C TYR A 43 5.67 -21.24 -0.60
N HIS A 44 4.88 -20.63 -1.48
CA HIS A 44 4.65 -21.17 -2.82
C HIS A 44 5.93 -21.23 -3.69
N ARG A 45 6.96 -20.45 -3.34
CA ARG A 45 8.29 -20.53 -3.96
C ARG A 45 9.28 -21.41 -3.20
N HIS A 46 8.80 -22.20 -2.24
CA HIS A 46 9.61 -23.08 -1.41
C HIS A 46 10.77 -22.37 -0.68
N THR A 47 10.64 -21.06 -0.45
CA THR A 47 11.65 -20.25 0.25
C THR A 47 11.40 -20.20 1.75
N LYS A 48 10.15 -20.44 2.18
CA LYS A 48 9.72 -20.39 3.57
C LYS A 48 8.80 -21.59 3.88
N PRO A 49 8.88 -22.22 5.05
CA PRO A 49 7.97 -23.31 5.40
C PRO A 49 6.57 -22.80 5.78
N LEU A 50 5.58 -23.70 5.80
CA LEU A 50 4.16 -23.35 5.96
C LEU A 50 3.86 -22.76 7.35
N ASP A 51 4.48 -23.30 8.39
CA ASP A 51 4.43 -22.84 9.78
C ASP A 51 4.90 -21.39 9.96
N GLU A 52 5.81 -20.92 9.12
CA GLU A 52 6.25 -19.53 9.11
C GLU A 52 5.44 -18.64 8.14
N SER A 53 4.38 -19.18 7.53
CA SER A 53 3.59 -18.52 6.48
C SER A 53 2.24 -17.99 6.90
N TRP A 54 1.89 -18.22 8.17
CA TRP A 54 0.71 -17.65 8.82
C TRP A 54 0.91 -16.17 9.13
N CYS A 55 -0.20 -15.44 9.14
CA CYS A 55 -0.25 -14.08 9.65
C CYS A 55 -0.01 -14.08 11.16
N GLU A 56 0.84 -13.18 11.65
CA GLU A 56 1.12 -13.03 13.09
C GLU A 56 -0.10 -12.53 13.89
N ARG A 57 -1.05 -11.87 13.21
CA ARG A 57 -2.20 -11.21 13.85
C ARG A 57 -3.50 -11.99 13.71
N CYS A 58 -3.62 -12.78 12.65
CA CYS A 58 -4.83 -13.53 12.35
C CYS A 58 -4.52 -15.02 12.48
N HIS A 59 -4.94 -15.62 13.60
CA HIS A 59 -4.65 -17.00 13.91
C HIS A 59 -5.16 -17.94 12.81
N GLY A 60 -4.27 -18.79 12.28
CA GLY A 60 -4.62 -19.82 11.30
C GLY A 60 -4.94 -19.29 9.91
N VAL A 61 -4.67 -18.01 9.63
CA VAL A 61 -4.88 -17.40 8.31
C VAL A 61 -3.55 -17.21 7.61
N LEU A 62 -3.46 -17.66 6.36
CA LEU A 62 -2.26 -17.52 5.55
C LEU A 62 -2.05 -16.06 5.16
N GLU A 63 -0.80 -15.58 5.22
CA GLU A 63 -0.48 -14.19 4.89
C GLU A 63 -0.37 -13.99 3.36
N THR A 64 -1.52 -13.84 2.70
CA THR A 64 -1.64 -13.46 1.29
C THR A 64 -1.67 -11.94 1.11
N ASP A 65 -1.55 -11.45 -0.12
CA ASP A 65 -1.67 -10.01 -0.39
C ASP A 65 -3.11 -9.51 -0.14
N GLU A 66 -4.11 -10.31 -0.52
CA GLU A 66 -5.51 -10.05 -0.15
C GLU A 66 -5.71 -10.02 1.37
N HIS A 67 -5.12 -10.95 2.11
CA HIS A 67 -5.19 -10.91 3.56
C HIS A 67 -4.52 -9.65 4.11
N ILE A 68 -3.30 -9.32 3.67
CA ILE A 68 -2.58 -8.12 4.13
C ILE A 68 -3.39 -6.85 3.87
N PHE A 69 -4.01 -6.68 2.71
CA PHE A 69 -4.63 -5.40 2.33
C PHE A 69 -6.15 -5.31 2.49
N ASN A 70 -6.84 -6.43 2.74
CA ASN A 70 -8.29 -6.45 2.86
C ASN A 70 -8.81 -7.33 4.01
N GLY A 71 -8.05 -8.33 4.45
CA GLY A 71 -8.51 -9.31 5.45
C GLY A 71 -7.93 -9.16 6.85
N CYS A 72 -6.78 -8.50 7.00
CA CYS A 72 -6.05 -8.44 8.25
C CYS A 72 -6.71 -7.47 9.23
N SER A 73 -6.82 -7.87 10.50
CA SER A 73 -7.47 -7.09 11.57
C SER A 73 -6.96 -5.65 11.68
N THR A 74 -5.66 -5.44 11.51
CA THR A 74 -5.06 -4.09 11.51
C THR A 74 -5.58 -3.26 10.35
N VAL A 75 -5.64 -3.83 9.15
CA VAL A 75 -6.08 -3.11 7.96
C VAL A 75 -7.56 -2.81 8.03
N LEU A 76 -8.38 -3.77 8.47
CA LEU A 76 -9.78 -3.52 8.78
C LEU A 76 -9.95 -2.36 9.77
N GLY A 77 -9.08 -2.28 10.79
CA GLY A 77 -9.06 -1.18 11.74
C GLY A 77 -8.61 0.18 11.15
N VAL A 78 -7.77 0.20 10.13
CA VAL A 78 -7.38 1.43 9.40
C VAL A 78 -8.51 1.85 8.46
N LEU A 79 -9.00 0.92 7.64
CA LEU A 79 -10.05 1.16 6.65
C LEU A 79 -11.36 1.59 7.32
N GLY A 80 -11.73 0.96 8.44
CA GLY A 80 -12.91 1.31 9.21
C GLY A 80 -12.87 2.74 9.76
N ARG A 81 -11.70 3.23 10.20
CA ARG A 81 -11.54 4.62 10.66
C ARG A 81 -11.61 5.65 9.53
N LEU A 82 -11.26 5.25 8.31
CA LEU A 82 -11.31 6.11 7.12
C LEU A 82 -12.60 5.95 6.32
N HIS A 83 -13.51 5.07 6.78
CA HIS A 83 -14.72 4.68 6.06
C HIS A 83 -14.43 4.22 4.61
N ILE A 84 -13.33 3.49 4.42
CA ILE A 84 -12.93 2.91 3.13
C ILE A 84 -13.46 1.49 3.03
N CYS A 85 -14.05 1.15 1.88
CA CYS A 85 -14.41 -0.21 1.54
C CYS A 85 -13.57 -0.68 0.35
N ILE A 86 -12.71 -1.67 0.58
CA ILE A 86 -12.00 -2.38 -0.47
C ILE A 86 -12.85 -3.59 -0.86
N LYS A 87 -13.09 -3.78 -2.16
CA LYS A 87 -13.91 -4.87 -2.70
C LYS A 87 -13.04 -5.74 -3.60
N GLY A 88 -12.95 -7.03 -3.27
CA GLY A 88 -12.13 -7.98 -4.01
C GLY A 88 -10.68 -7.51 -4.12
N ASP A 89 -10.15 -7.51 -5.35
CA ASP A 89 -8.77 -7.15 -5.65
C ASP A 89 -8.55 -5.65 -5.91
N SER A 90 -9.48 -4.77 -5.54
CA SER A 90 -9.39 -3.33 -5.83
C SER A 90 -8.14 -2.68 -5.20
N PHE A 91 -7.56 -3.27 -4.16
CA PHE A 91 -6.27 -2.88 -3.59
C PHE A 91 -5.10 -2.94 -4.60
N ARG A 92 -5.16 -3.84 -5.60
CA ARG A 92 -4.19 -3.89 -6.71
C ARG A 92 -4.27 -2.66 -7.60
N ARG A 93 -5.44 -2.01 -7.64
CA ARG A 93 -5.73 -0.78 -8.38
C ARG A 93 -6.06 0.32 -7.38
N SER A 94 -5.17 0.54 -6.43
CA SER A 94 -5.36 1.44 -5.28
C SER A 94 -5.86 2.83 -5.63
N TRP A 95 -5.52 3.36 -6.81
CA TRP A 95 -6.03 4.63 -7.33
C TRP A 95 -7.52 4.65 -7.71
N LYS A 96 -8.20 3.49 -7.75
CA LYS A 96 -9.65 3.36 -7.95
C LYS A 96 -10.42 3.18 -6.64
N ILE A 97 -9.74 3.04 -5.51
CA ILE A 97 -10.39 2.98 -4.20
C ILE A 97 -11.09 4.33 -4.00
N VAL A 98 -12.33 4.33 -3.53
CA VAL A 98 -13.08 5.57 -3.28
C VAL A 98 -13.13 5.79 -1.78
N MET A 99 -12.77 7.01 -1.36
CA MET A 99 -12.99 7.48 0.01
C MET A 99 -14.29 8.25 0.11
N ALA A 100 -14.93 8.17 1.27
CA ALA A 100 -16.14 8.95 1.56
C ALA A 100 -15.87 10.47 1.63
N THR A 101 -14.61 10.89 1.78
CA THR A 101 -14.24 12.29 1.90
C THR A 101 -13.95 12.92 0.54
N ALA A 102 -14.42 14.16 0.34
CA ALA A 102 -14.17 14.97 -0.85
C ALA A 102 -12.73 15.53 -0.86
N LEU A 103 -11.74 14.65 -0.96
CA LEU A 103 -10.34 15.03 -1.15
C LEU A 103 -10.04 15.23 -2.63
N PRO A 104 -9.16 16.17 -3.01
CA PRO A 104 -8.64 16.25 -4.37
C PRO A 104 -8.03 14.90 -4.77
N GLU A 105 -8.30 14.45 -6.00
CA GLU A 105 -7.90 13.11 -6.49
C GLU A 105 -6.42 12.80 -6.23
N ALA A 106 -5.55 13.78 -6.44
CA ALA A 106 -4.13 13.68 -6.17
C ALA A 106 -3.79 13.36 -4.71
N VAL A 107 -4.41 14.06 -3.76
CA VAL A 107 -4.17 13.88 -2.32
C VAL A 107 -4.73 12.53 -1.87
N HIS A 108 -5.90 12.19 -2.41
CA HIS A 108 -6.55 10.92 -2.17
C HIS A 108 -5.67 9.73 -2.60
N VAL A 109 -5.17 9.73 -3.84
CA VAL A 109 -4.31 8.64 -4.35
C VAL A 109 -3.03 8.53 -3.54
N ASP A 110 -2.38 9.66 -3.24
CA ASP A 110 -1.14 9.68 -2.45
C ASP A 110 -1.38 9.14 -1.03
N MET A 111 -2.52 9.47 -0.42
CA MET A 111 -2.89 8.98 0.91
C MET A 111 -3.12 7.47 0.92
N ILE A 112 -3.89 6.93 -0.03
CA ILE A 112 -4.13 5.49 -0.13
C ILE A 112 -2.81 4.75 -0.34
N LEU A 113 -1.94 5.24 -1.23
CA LEU A 113 -0.64 4.63 -1.46
C LEU A 113 0.24 4.67 -0.20
N LEU A 114 0.27 5.77 0.54
CA LEU A 114 1.03 5.84 1.79
C LEU A 114 0.49 4.88 2.86
N ILE A 115 -0.84 4.76 2.99
CA ILE A 115 -1.47 3.82 3.92
C ILE A 115 -1.07 2.37 3.59
N LEU A 116 -1.23 1.96 2.34
CA LEU A 116 -0.88 0.62 1.89
C LEU A 116 0.63 0.36 2.06
N TRP A 117 1.46 1.38 1.83
CA TRP A 117 2.90 1.28 2.07
C TRP A 117 3.23 1.03 3.54
N HIS A 118 2.65 1.81 4.46
CA HIS A 118 2.91 1.66 5.90
C HIS A 118 2.40 0.33 6.45
N ILE A 119 1.26 -0.15 5.97
CA ILE A 119 0.73 -1.48 6.27
C ILE A 119 1.73 -2.55 5.84
N TRP A 120 2.14 -2.52 4.57
CA TRP A 120 3.03 -3.53 4.02
C TRP A 120 4.42 -3.49 4.65
N ASN A 121 5.02 -2.31 4.76
CA ASN A 121 6.36 -2.13 5.32
C ASN A 121 6.40 -2.53 6.80
N GLY A 122 5.38 -2.17 7.58
CA GLY A 122 5.26 -2.56 8.99
C GLY A 122 5.13 -4.07 9.19
N LEU A 123 4.33 -4.75 8.34
CA LEU A 123 4.08 -6.19 8.43
C LEU A 123 5.22 -7.06 7.90
N ILE A 124 5.86 -6.67 6.79
CA ILE A 124 6.82 -7.52 6.07
C ILE A 124 8.27 -7.22 6.43
N PHE A 125 8.64 -5.95 6.63
CA PHE A 125 10.05 -5.58 6.83
C PHE A 125 10.40 -5.27 8.27
N GLU A 126 9.53 -4.53 8.97
CA GLU A 126 9.86 -4.03 10.30
C GLU A 126 9.39 -4.96 11.43
N HIS A 127 8.60 -6.01 11.15
CA HIS A 127 7.93 -6.85 12.15
C HIS A 127 7.29 -6.02 13.27
N GLN A 128 6.83 -4.81 12.93
CA GLN A 128 6.33 -3.83 13.89
C GLN A 128 4.83 -3.99 14.01
N ASP A 129 4.38 -4.14 15.26
CA ASP A 129 2.97 -4.04 15.63
C ASP A 129 2.48 -2.60 15.59
N LEU A 130 2.36 -2.08 14.37
CA LEU A 130 1.70 -0.81 14.12
C LEU A 130 0.22 -0.96 14.38
N SER A 131 -0.26 -0.26 15.41
CA SER A 131 -1.69 -0.08 15.59
C SER A 131 -2.25 0.69 14.38
N PRO A 132 -3.55 0.57 14.08
CA PRO A 132 -4.14 1.33 12.99
C PRO A 132 -3.95 2.85 13.14
N VAL A 133 -3.89 3.34 14.39
CA VAL A 133 -3.66 4.77 14.68
C VAL A 133 -2.24 5.17 14.29
N ASP A 134 -1.25 4.30 14.49
CA ASP A 134 0.14 4.60 14.13
C ASP A 134 0.34 4.63 12.61
N VAL A 135 -0.33 3.73 11.88
CA VAL A 135 -0.39 3.79 10.41
C VAL A 135 -0.95 5.13 9.93
N LEU A 136 -2.05 5.60 10.53
CA LEU A 136 -2.65 6.88 10.20
C LEU A 136 -1.74 8.07 10.55
N ARG A 137 -1.08 8.06 11.72
CA ARG A 137 -0.13 9.10 12.12
C ARG A 137 1.08 9.17 11.19
N LYS A 138 1.67 8.02 10.82
CA LYS A 138 2.78 7.94 9.85
C LYS A 138 2.34 8.48 8.49
N THR A 139 1.17 8.07 8.01
CA THR A 139 0.56 8.58 6.76
C THR A 139 0.39 10.09 6.79
N LEU A 140 -0.19 10.64 7.87
CA LEU A 140 -0.42 12.08 8.01
C LEU A 140 0.90 12.86 8.02
N LYS A 141 1.92 12.34 8.70
CA LYS A 141 3.27 12.94 8.74
C LYS A 141 3.87 13.02 7.33
N ASP A 142 3.75 11.96 6.55
CA ASP A 142 4.25 11.93 5.17
C ASP A 142 3.47 12.86 4.24
N ILE A 143 2.14 12.91 4.37
CA ILE A 143 1.30 13.85 3.62
C ILE A 143 1.68 15.30 3.95
N ASN A 144 1.87 15.62 5.23
CA ASN A 144 2.29 16.96 5.66
C ASN A 144 3.67 17.31 5.11
N ALA A 145 4.61 16.37 5.13
CA ALA A 145 5.92 16.54 4.51
C ALA A 145 5.81 16.77 3.00
N TRP A 146 4.79 16.21 2.35
CA TRP A 146 4.53 16.35 0.92
C TRP A 146 3.59 17.49 0.56
N SER A 147 3.15 18.29 1.54
CA SER A 147 2.16 19.36 1.35
C SER A 147 2.54 20.33 0.21
N TYR A 148 3.84 20.58 0.00
CA TYR A 148 4.35 21.41 -1.10
C TYR A 148 3.93 20.91 -2.50
N ARG A 149 3.69 19.60 -2.68
CA ARG A 149 3.26 19.00 -3.97
C ARG A 149 1.80 19.32 -4.30
N TYR A 150 1.01 19.63 -3.27
CA TYR A 150 -0.41 19.91 -3.40
C TYR A 150 -0.71 21.41 -3.48
N LYS A 151 0.23 22.28 -3.06
CA LYS A 151 0.08 23.75 -3.19
C LYS A 151 -0.15 24.21 -4.63
N LYS A 152 0.29 23.42 -5.62
CA LYS A 152 0.09 23.70 -7.06
C LYS A 152 -1.27 23.25 -7.60
N LEU A 153 -2.11 22.61 -6.79
CA LEU A 153 -3.45 22.12 -7.14
C LEU A 153 -4.58 23.04 -6.63
N GLN A 154 -4.24 24.15 -5.98
CA GLN A 154 -5.16 25.18 -5.50
C GLN A 154 -5.18 26.44 -6.38
N ALA A 155 -4.61 26.37 -7.59
CA ALA A 155 -4.56 27.45 -8.57
C ALA A 155 -5.45 27.13 -9.77
#